data_AF-A0A5Q0EHH1-F1
#
_entry.id   AF-A0A5Q0EHH1-F1
#
_cell.length_a   1.000
_cell.length_b   1.000
_cell.length_c   1.000
_cell.angle_alpha   90.00
_cell.angle_beta   90.00
_cell.angle_gamma   90.00
#
_symmetry.space_group_name_H-M   'P 1'
#
loop_
_entity.id
_entity.type
_entity.pdbx_description
1 polymer ?
#
loop_
_entity_poly.entity_id
_entity_poly.type
_entity_poly.pdbx_seq_one_letter_code
_entity_poly.pdbx_strand_id
1 'polypeptide(L)'
;MEKRAEACGFRLLDCTVIDEGLLPAWKKDEGQEPPKGQKPRGKRLTIRAARYEGMLQIIEPKAFGKTLENGIGPAKGLGCGLLSLAPSKTQRDG
;
A
#
# COMPACT_ATOMS: atom_id res chain seq x y z
N MET A 1 -3.07 5.12 8.89
CA MET A 1 -3.33 5.84 7.62
C MET A 1 -3.60 7.32 7.85
N GLU A 2 -4.56 7.66 8.71
CA GLU A 2 -5.02 9.03 9.03
C GLU A 2 -3.91 10.09 9.12
N LYS A 3 -2.89 9.89 9.95
CA LYS A 3 -1.77 10.83 10.15
C LYS A 3 -0.95 11.15 8.89
N ARG A 4 -1.04 10.33 7.83
CA ARG A 4 -0.30 10.51 6.57
C ARG A 4 -1.17 10.99 5.43
N ALA A 5 -2.50 10.97 5.59
CA ALA A 5 -3.45 11.22 4.50
C ALA A 5 -3.21 12.60 3.88
N GLU A 6 -3.20 13.66 4.69
CA GLU A 6 -3.05 15.04 4.20
C GLU A 6 -1.70 15.27 3.52
N ALA A 7 -0.62 14.74 4.09
CA ALA A 7 0.71 14.78 3.47
C ALA A 7 0.78 14.04 2.13
N CYS A 8 -0.13 13.09 1.91
CA CYS A 8 -0.31 12.37 0.66
C CYS A 8 -1.34 13.05 -0.29
N GLY A 9 -1.86 14.22 0.04
CA GLY A 9 -2.74 15.01 -0.82
C GLY A 9 -4.21 14.56 -0.82
N PHE A 10 -4.65 13.80 0.18
CA PHE A 10 -6.06 13.44 0.38
C PHE A 10 -6.47 13.54 1.85
N ARG A 11 -7.78 13.56 2.11
CA ARG A 11 -8.34 13.35 3.45
C ARG A 11 -9.31 12.17 3.41
N LEU A 12 -9.43 11.44 4.52
CA LEU A 12 -10.42 10.38 4.65
C LEU A 12 -11.79 11.00 4.96
N LEU A 13 -12.81 10.59 4.22
CA LEU A 13 -14.21 10.92 4.50
C LEU A 13 -14.85 9.82 5.36
N ASP A 14 -14.54 8.58 5.01
CA ASP A 14 -14.86 7.38 5.78
C ASP A 14 -13.77 6.34 5.54
N CYS A 15 -13.48 5.51 6.55
CA CYS A 15 -12.48 4.48 6.43
C CYS A 15 -12.71 3.34 7.43
N THR A 16 -12.95 2.15 6.90
CA THR A 16 -12.86 0.90 7.65
C THR A 16 -11.42 0.39 7.61
N VAL A 17 -10.90 0.01 8.78
CA VAL A 17 -9.58 -0.62 8.92
C VAL A 17 -9.76 -2.08 9.28
N ILE A 18 -9.16 -2.94 8.48
CA ILE A 18 -9.16 -4.40 8.67
C ILE A 18 -7.74 -4.78 9.07
N ASP A 19 -7.53 -5.26 10.30
CA ASP A 19 -6.23 -5.81 10.71
C ASP A 19 -6.10 -7.21 10.09
N GLU A 20 -5.21 -7.34 9.11
CA GLU A 20 -4.91 -8.62 8.44
C GLU A 20 -3.91 -9.45 9.26
N GLY A 21 -3.42 -8.90 10.38
CA GLY A 21 -2.51 -9.56 11.29
C GLY A 21 -1.08 -9.66 10.75
N LEU A 22 -0.41 -10.73 11.14
CA LEU A 22 0.99 -11.00 10.80
C LEU A 22 1.06 -11.90 9.56
N LEU A 23 1.44 -11.33 8.42
CA LEU A 23 1.59 -12.07 7.18
C LEU A 23 3.04 -12.52 6.97
N PRO A 24 3.26 -13.78 6.54
CA PRO A 24 4.58 -14.23 6.15
C PRO A 24 4.99 -13.57 4.84
N ALA A 25 6.23 -13.07 4.79
CA ALA A 25 6.81 -12.52 3.58
C ALA A 25 8.19 -13.14 3.33
N TRP A 26 8.61 -13.14 2.07
CA TRP A 26 9.89 -13.72 1.66
C TRP A 26 10.72 -12.65 0.97
N LYS A 27 11.88 -12.35 1.52
CA LYS A 27 12.88 -11.54 0.84
C LYS A 27 13.89 -12.49 0.20
N LYS A 28 14.05 -12.43 -1.12
CA LYS A 28 15.17 -13.12 -1.79
C LYS A 28 16.47 -12.46 -1.34
N ASP A 29 17.50 -13.26 -1.12
CA ASP A 29 18.83 -12.69 -0.90
C ASP A 29 19.27 -12.00 -2.20
N GLU A 30 19.64 -10.73 -2.08
CA GLU A 30 20.04 -9.89 -3.20
C GLU A 30 21.49 -10.25 -3.54
N GLY A 31 21.72 -10.96 -4.66
CA GLY A 31 23.06 -11.11 -5.21
C GLY A 31 23.60 -12.51 -5.54
N GLN A 32 22.78 -13.56 -5.66
CA GLN A 32 23.23 -14.79 -6.31
C GLN A 32 22.07 -15.63 -6.81
N GLU A 33 22.04 -15.87 -8.12
CA GLU A 33 21.25 -16.97 -8.68
C GLU A 33 21.79 -18.27 -8.05
N PRO A 34 20.96 -19.10 -7.41
CA PRO A 34 21.44 -20.30 -6.77
C PRO A 34 22.10 -21.21 -7.82
N PRO A 35 23.22 -21.89 -7.50
CA PRO A 35 23.81 -22.90 -8.38
C PRO A 35 22.74 -23.89 -8.84
N LYS A 36 22.81 -24.34 -10.11
CA LYS A 36 21.88 -25.34 -10.68
C LYS A 36 21.72 -26.52 -9.71
N GLY A 37 20.51 -26.70 -9.19
CA GLY A 37 20.16 -27.78 -8.25
C GLY A 37 19.97 -27.36 -6.78
N GLN A 38 20.19 -26.10 -6.42
CA GLN A 38 19.92 -25.59 -5.06
C GLN A 38 18.69 -24.68 -5.02
N LYS A 39 17.90 -24.79 -3.94
CA LYS A 39 16.77 -23.88 -3.71
C LYS A 39 17.28 -22.48 -3.37
N PRO A 40 16.71 -21.41 -3.93
CA PRO A 40 17.07 -20.05 -3.55
C PRO A 40 16.91 -19.88 -2.04
N ARG A 41 17.97 -19.39 -1.38
CA ARG A 41 17.89 -18.98 0.02
C ARG A 41 17.22 -17.61 0.07
N GLY A 42 16.26 -17.48 0.98
CA GLY A 42 15.54 -16.24 1.20
C GLY A 42 15.28 -16.06 2.68
N LYS A 43 15.38 -14.83 3.15
CA LYS A 43 15.05 -14.47 4.52
C LYS A 43 13.54 -14.42 4.68
N ARG A 44 13.01 -15.24 5.59
CA ARG A 44 11.62 -15.14 6.02
C ARG A 44 11.45 -13.87 6.87
N LEU A 45 10.47 -13.06 6.49
CA LEU A 45 10.06 -11.87 7.18
C LEU A 45 8.62 -12.05 7.67
N THR A 46 8.25 -11.25 8.67
CA THR A 46 6.86 -11.14 9.12
C THR A 46 6.46 -9.68 8.99
N ILE A 47 5.37 -9.41 8.27
CA ILE A 47 4.83 -8.06 8.11
C ILE A 47 3.52 -7.96 8.87
N ARG A 48 3.33 -6.88 9.63
CA ARG A 48 2.00 -6.54 10.15
C ARG A 48 1.26 -5.76 9.07
N ALA A 49 0.17 -6.32 8.56
CA ALA A 49 -0.60 -5.75 7.47
C ALA A 49 -1.96 -5.27 7.96
N ALA A 50 -2.44 -4.18 7.37
CA ALA A 50 -3.80 -3.71 7.55
C ALA A 50 -4.34 -3.25 6.20
N ARG A 51 -5.60 -3.57 5.92
CA ARG A 51 -6.31 -3.12 4.73
C ARG A 51 -7.24 -1.97 5.10
N TYR A 52 -7.26 -0.96 4.23
CA TYR A 52 -8.09 0.23 4.40
C TYR A 52 -9.08 0.28 3.25
N GLU A 53 -10.36 0.40 3.58
CA GLU A 53 -11.45 0.52 2.61
C GLU A 53 -12.33 1.72 2.98
N GLY A 54 -12.83 2.48 2.01
CA GLY A 54 -13.68 3.63 2.30
C GLY A 54 -13.62 4.71 1.23
N MET A 55 -13.96 5.93 1.65
CA MET A 55 -14.03 7.11 0.78
C MET A 55 -12.96 8.13 1.18
N LEU A 56 -12.33 8.71 0.18
CA LEU A 56 -11.40 9.82 0.36
C LEU A 56 -11.76 10.98 -0.55
N GLN A 57 -11.34 12.17 -0.15
CA GLN A 57 -11.38 13.35 -0.98
C GLN A 57 -9.95 13.77 -1.30
N ILE A 58 -9.67 13.96 -2.59
CA ILE A 58 -8.40 14.54 -3.04
C ILE A 58 -8.43 16.02 -2.68
N ILE A 59 -7.41 16.48 -1.94
CA ILE A 59 -7.25 17.88 -1.51
C ILE A 59 -6.06 18.57 -2.19
N GLU A 60 -5.06 17.81 -2.66
CA GLU A 60 -3.92 18.31 -3.44
C GLU A 60 -3.59 17.31 -4.57
N PRO A 61 -4.13 17.52 -5.79
CA PRO A 61 -4.00 16.56 -6.90
C PRO A 61 -2.56 16.21 -7.27
N LYS A 62 -1.63 17.17 -7.19
CA LYS A 62 -0.22 16.91 -7.56
C LYS A 62 0.48 16.01 -6.55
N ALA A 63 0.23 16.24 -5.26
CA ALA A 63 0.76 15.38 -4.20
C ALA A 63 0.12 13.99 -4.22
N PHE A 64 -1.18 13.94 -4.54
CA PHE A 64 -1.92 12.69 -4.66
C PHE A 64 -1.46 11.84 -5.84
N GLY A 65 -1.18 12.45 -7.00
CA GLY A 65 -0.60 11.76 -8.15
C GLY A 65 0.72 11.05 -7.80
N LYS A 66 1.64 11.76 -7.14
CA LYS A 66 2.89 11.17 -6.63
C LYS A 66 2.64 10.05 -5.63
N THR A 67 1.60 10.17 -4.81
CA THR A 67 1.23 9.13 -3.84
C THR A 67 0.77 7.86 -4.54
N LEU A 68 -0.03 7.97 -5.60
CA LEU A 68 -0.47 6.82 -6.38
C LEU A 68 0.69 6.11 -7.08
N GLU A 69 1.63 6.86 -7.64
CA GLU A 69 2.82 6.32 -8.30
C GLU A 69 3.76 5.62 -7.31
N ASN A 70 4.01 6.25 -6.15
CA ASN A 70 5.02 5.77 -5.22
C ASN A 70 4.48 4.76 -4.22
N GLY A 71 3.16 4.74 -3.98
CA GLY A 71 2.50 3.99 -2.91
C GLY A 71 2.71 4.59 -1.50
N ILE A 72 1.94 4.11 -0.52
CA ILE A 72 1.90 4.63 0.85
C ILE A 72 2.53 3.63 1.83
N GLY A 73 3.48 4.10 2.65
CA GLY A 73 4.03 3.30 3.75
C GLY A 73 5.14 2.31 3.36
N PRO A 74 5.55 1.43 4.28
CA PRO A 74 6.64 0.47 4.10
C PRO A 74 6.21 -0.78 3.31
N ALA A 75 7.15 -1.71 3.08
CA ALA A 75 6.89 -3.04 2.52
C ALA A 75 6.24 -3.07 1.11
N LYS A 76 6.52 -2.06 0.27
CA LYS A 76 5.95 -1.94 -1.09
C LYS A 76 6.27 -3.11 -2.01
N GLY A 77 7.49 -3.65 -1.91
CA GLY A 77 7.89 -4.87 -2.63
C GLY A 77 7.27 -6.16 -2.10
N LEU A 78 6.42 -6.11 -1.07
CA LEU A 78 5.79 -7.25 -0.40
C LEU A 78 4.26 -7.20 -0.47
N GLY A 79 3.69 -6.41 -1.40
CA GLY A 79 2.24 -6.30 -1.60
C GLY A 79 1.54 -5.27 -0.72
N CYS A 80 2.28 -4.39 -0.04
CA CYS A 80 1.71 -3.29 0.75
C CYS A 80 1.77 -1.95 0.02
N GLY A 81 0.92 -1.00 0.42
CA GLY A 81 1.05 0.40 0.03
C GLY A 81 0.48 0.78 -1.34
N LEU A 82 -0.07 -0.17 -2.09
CA LEU A 82 -0.87 0.13 -3.27
C LEU A 82 -2.20 0.76 -2.84
N LEU A 83 -2.59 1.86 -3.50
CA LEU A 83 -3.90 2.49 -3.33
C LEU A 83 -4.69 2.34 -4.63
N SER A 84 -5.83 1.66 -4.56
CA SER A 84 -6.75 1.49 -5.68
C SER A 84 -7.94 2.44 -5.52
N LEU A 85 -8.36 3.06 -6.62
CA LEU A 85 -9.43 4.05 -6.63
C LEU A 85 -10.47 3.72 -7.68
N ALA A 86 -11.71 4.12 -7.38
CA ALA A 86 -12.79 4.24 -8.34
C ALA A 86 -13.54 5.55 -8.06
N PRO A 87 -14.10 6.21 -9.07
CA PRO A 87 -14.91 7.40 -8.86
C PRO A 87 -16.15 7.06 -8.03
N SER A 88 -16.46 7.91 -7.04
CA SER A 88 -17.71 7.79 -6.30
C SER A 88 -18.87 8.34 -7.12
N LYS A 89 -20.02 7.65 -7.14
CA LYS A 89 -21.24 8.08 -7.86
C LYS A 89 -21.89 9.35 -7.27
N THR A 90 -21.33 9.88 -6.18
CA THR A 90 -21.88 11.01 -5.43
C THR A 90 -21.65 12.37 -6.10
N GLN A 91 -20.97 12.44 -7.25
CA GLN A 91 -20.92 13.68 -8.03
C GLN A 91 -22.07 13.70 -9.06
N ARG A 92 -23.26 14.04 -8.58
CA ARG A 92 -24.32 14.71 -9.37
C ARG A 92 -24.72 15.95 -8.61
N ASP A 93 -24.07 17.06 -8.96
CA ASP A 93 -24.46 18.45 -8.71
C ASP A 93 -23.46 19.28 -9.54
N GLY A 94 -23.78 20.13 -10.51
CA GLY A 94 -24.98 20.56 -11.23
C GLY A 94 -24.46 21.39 -12.41
#